data_AF-A0A3L6G765-F1
#
_entry.id   AF-A0A3L6G765-F1
#
_cell.length_a   1.000
_cell.length_b   1.000
_cell.length_c   1.000
_cell.angle_alpha   90.00
_cell.angle_beta   90.00
_cell.angle_gamma   90.00
#
_symmetry.space_group_name_H-M   'P 1'
#
loop_
_entity.id
_entity.type
_entity.pdbx_description
1 polymer ?
#
loop_
_entity_poly.entity_id
_entity_poly.type
_entity_poly.pdbx_seq_one_letter_code
_entity_poly.pdbx_strand_id
1 'polypeptide(L)'
;MAAGRERDREMLLPVVGGEHVAGDEDDSDPTTPVIAGPLPPTTSARVLHLHHHPTGIEAFSRVIRSWAWKKFMSGCVILLPIAITFYTTWWFIRFVDGFFSPIYVHLGIHLFGLGFVTSITFIFLVGVFMSSWLGASLLGLGEFFIKRMPLVRHIYSASKQISAAISPDQSSRAFKEVVIIRHPRIGEYALGFITSTVALRGAGVRGDQDLACVYVPTNNLYLGDIFLMSRADVIVPDLSVREAIGN
;
A
#
# COMPACT_ATOMS: atom_id res chain seq x y z
N MET A 1 -54.02 0.82 -14.64
CA MET A 1 -54.29 2.27 -14.78
C MET A 1 -53.33 2.99 -13.86
N ALA A 2 -52.21 3.47 -14.42
CA ALA A 2 -51.89 4.90 -14.65
C ALA A 2 -51.21 5.52 -13.40
N ALA A 3 -49.88 5.60 -13.35
CA ALA A 3 -48.96 6.50 -14.06
C ALA A 3 -48.83 7.88 -13.37
N GLY A 4 -47.59 8.18 -12.97
CA GLY A 4 -47.01 9.53 -13.06
C GLY A 4 -47.09 10.40 -11.80
N ARG A 5 -45.95 10.57 -11.12
CA ARG A 5 -45.50 11.89 -10.64
C ARG A 5 -44.02 11.92 -10.24
N GLU A 6 -43.14 11.76 -11.23
CA GLU A 6 -41.90 12.52 -11.26
C GLU A 6 -42.20 13.85 -11.95
N ARG A 7 -41.92 14.96 -11.29
CA ARG A 7 -41.67 16.34 -11.78
C ARG A 7 -41.94 17.26 -10.60
N ASP A 8 -40.86 17.85 -10.09
CA ASP A 8 -40.76 19.26 -9.68
C ASP A 8 -39.37 19.46 -9.04
N ARG A 9 -38.36 19.47 -9.92
CA ARG A 9 -37.10 20.18 -9.71
C ARG A 9 -37.19 21.48 -10.55
N GLU A 10 -36.60 22.54 -10.00
CA GLU A 10 -36.23 23.82 -10.65
C GLU A 10 -37.23 25.00 -10.56
N MET A 11 -36.96 25.90 -9.61
CA MET A 11 -37.04 27.38 -9.66
C MET A 11 -36.95 27.86 -8.19
N LEU A 12 -36.02 28.71 -7.73
CA LEU A 12 -35.61 30.02 -8.22
C LEU A 12 -34.20 30.39 -7.68
N LEU A 13 -33.35 30.94 -8.56
CA LEU A 13 -32.20 31.81 -8.29
C LEU A 13 -32.71 33.27 -8.11
N PRO A 14 -31.87 34.35 -8.03
CA PRO A 14 -30.58 34.62 -7.35
C PRO A 14 -30.59 35.99 -6.62
N VAL A 15 -29.61 36.35 -5.76
CA VAL A 15 -29.22 37.77 -5.56
C VAL A 15 -27.72 37.88 -5.24
N VAL A 16 -27.05 38.69 -6.07
CA VAL A 16 -25.72 39.28 -5.92
C VAL A 16 -25.85 40.58 -5.11
N GLY A 17 -24.88 40.86 -4.22
CA GLY A 17 -24.46 42.24 -3.98
C GLY A 17 -24.34 42.68 -2.52
N GLY A 18 -23.10 43.03 -2.15
CA GLY A 18 -22.79 44.26 -1.40
C GLY A 18 -22.81 44.18 0.12
N GLU A 19 -21.61 44.13 0.72
CA GLU A 19 -21.39 44.74 2.03
C GLU A 19 -20.22 45.73 1.92
N HIS A 20 -20.44 46.89 2.52
CA HIS A 20 -19.62 48.08 2.50
C HIS A 20 -19.64 48.64 3.93
N VAL A 21 -18.53 49.29 4.34
CA VAL A 21 -18.37 50.27 5.46
C VAL A 21 -18.02 49.64 6.84
N ALA A 22 -17.08 50.12 7.68
CA ALA A 22 -16.33 51.39 7.89
C ALA A 22 -14.99 51.05 8.61
N GLY A 23 -13.99 51.93 8.81
CA GLY A 23 -13.90 53.39 8.74
C GLY A 23 -12.49 53.87 9.16
N ASP A 24 -12.36 55.19 9.32
CA ASP A 24 -11.23 56.03 9.77
C ASP A 24 -10.11 56.30 8.75
N GLU A 25 -9.50 57.48 8.63
CA GLU A 25 -9.83 58.89 8.85
C GLU A 25 -8.64 59.67 8.19
N ASP A 26 -8.79 60.99 8.05
CA ASP A 26 -7.71 62.00 7.90
C ASP A 26 -7.18 62.41 6.50
N ASP A 27 -7.83 63.46 5.98
CA ASP A 27 -7.29 64.81 5.73
C ASP A 27 -6.31 65.15 4.57
N SER A 28 -6.52 66.38 4.05
CA SER A 28 -5.75 67.20 3.09
C SER A 28 -6.00 67.05 1.57
N ASP A 29 -7.14 67.61 1.12
CA ASP A 29 -7.35 68.78 0.22
C ASP A 29 -6.19 69.31 -0.71
N PRO A 30 -6.45 70.16 -1.74
CA PRO A 30 -6.88 69.76 -3.10
C PRO A 30 -6.14 70.57 -4.22
N THR A 31 -6.78 70.70 -5.40
CA THR A 31 -6.66 71.78 -6.43
C THR A 31 -5.50 71.71 -7.47
N THR A 32 -5.75 71.26 -8.72
CA THR A 32 -6.31 71.96 -9.92
C THR A 32 -5.20 72.54 -10.85
N PRO A 33 -5.46 73.10 -12.05
CA PRO A 33 -6.07 72.44 -13.22
C PRO A 33 -5.54 72.95 -14.61
N VAL A 34 -6.15 72.46 -15.71
CA VAL A 34 -6.41 73.09 -17.05
C VAL A 34 -5.27 73.79 -17.84
N ILE A 35 -5.17 73.52 -19.16
CA ILE A 35 -5.35 74.48 -20.29
C ILE A 35 -4.68 74.00 -21.60
N ALA A 36 -5.50 74.08 -22.65
CA ALA A 36 -5.26 73.74 -24.04
C ALA A 36 -4.45 74.80 -24.81
N GLY A 37 -3.80 74.36 -25.90
CA GLY A 37 -3.17 75.21 -26.92
C GLY A 37 -2.66 74.39 -28.12
N PRO A 38 -2.53 74.95 -29.33
CA PRO A 38 -3.09 74.37 -30.56
C PRO A 38 -2.10 73.68 -31.53
N LEU A 39 -2.67 72.89 -32.45
CA LEU A 39 -2.06 72.11 -33.54
C LEU A 39 -1.21 72.94 -34.52
N PRO A 40 -0.19 72.34 -35.18
CA PRO A 40 -0.11 72.37 -36.65
C PRO A 40 0.45 71.02 -37.23
N PRO A 41 0.72 70.85 -38.54
CA PRO A 41 -0.11 70.01 -39.40
C PRO A 41 0.59 68.74 -39.94
N THR A 42 -0.25 67.76 -40.32
CA THR A 42 -0.02 66.73 -41.36
C THR A 42 1.37 66.12 -41.50
N THR A 43 1.55 64.86 -41.08
CA THR A 43 2.31 63.87 -41.87
C THR A 43 1.76 62.47 -41.60
N SER A 44 1.35 61.83 -42.69
CA SER A 44 0.86 60.47 -42.79
C SER A 44 1.86 59.45 -42.23
N ALA A 45 1.46 58.68 -41.23
CA ALA A 45 2.03 57.36 -40.95
C ALA A 45 0.93 56.47 -40.36
N ARG A 46 0.18 55.83 -41.26
CA ARG A 46 -0.75 54.75 -40.93
C ARG A 46 0.10 53.54 -40.49
N VAL A 47 0.49 53.50 -39.22
CA VAL A 47 1.17 52.35 -38.61
C VAL A 47 0.17 51.21 -38.56
N LEU A 48 0.29 50.31 -39.54
CA LEU A 48 -0.40 49.05 -39.62
C LEU A 48 0.01 48.22 -38.40
N HIS A 49 -0.88 48.10 -37.42
CA HIS A 49 -0.80 47.09 -36.37
C HIS A 49 -0.87 45.72 -37.05
N LEU A 50 0.29 45.15 -37.37
CA LEU A 50 0.41 43.77 -37.80
C LEU A 50 0.14 42.89 -36.58
N HIS A 51 -1.07 42.35 -36.48
CA HIS A 51 -1.39 41.30 -35.51
C HIS A 51 -0.43 40.13 -35.73
N HIS A 52 0.53 39.95 -34.83
CA HIS A 52 1.40 38.79 -34.79
C HIS A 52 0.58 37.63 -34.21
N HIS A 53 0.01 36.80 -35.08
CA HIS A 53 -0.71 35.59 -34.68
C HIS A 53 0.34 34.57 -34.21
N PRO A 54 0.37 34.16 -32.93
CA PRO A 54 1.27 33.10 -32.51
C PRO A 54 0.89 31.83 -33.27
N THR A 55 1.89 31.17 -33.85
CA THR A 55 1.76 29.99 -34.69
C THR A 55 1.16 28.83 -33.88
N GLY A 56 -0.09 28.44 -34.18
CA GLY A 56 -0.81 27.35 -33.50
C GLY A 56 -0.06 26.00 -33.47
N ILE A 57 0.94 25.83 -34.32
CA ILE A 57 1.82 24.66 -34.40
C ILE A 57 2.67 24.48 -33.12
N GLU A 58 3.10 25.58 -32.47
CA GLU A 58 3.90 25.50 -31.24
C GLU A 58 3.07 25.16 -30.00
N ALA A 59 1.83 25.63 -29.94
CA ALA A 59 0.91 25.27 -28.87
C ALA A 59 0.47 23.81 -28.98
N PHE A 60 0.21 23.36 -30.21
CA PHE A 60 -0.20 21.99 -30.51
C PHE A 60 0.90 20.96 -30.19
N SER A 61 2.16 21.25 -30.51
CA SER A 61 3.28 20.35 -30.23
C SER A 61 3.54 20.16 -28.72
N ARG A 62 3.31 21.20 -27.89
CA ARG A 62 3.43 21.10 -26.43
C ARG A 62 2.36 20.19 -25.84
N VAL A 63 1.14 20.25 -26.36
CA VAL A 63 0.01 19.43 -25.91
C VAL A 63 0.23 17.97 -26.30
N ILE A 64 0.63 17.70 -27.55
CA ILE A 64 0.94 16.33 -28.01
C ILE A 64 2.11 15.73 -27.23
N ARG A 65 3.19 16.50 -27.02
CA ARG A 65 4.35 16.03 -26.25
C ARG A 65 3.97 15.69 -24.81
N SER A 66 3.16 16.53 -24.17
CA SER A 66 2.67 16.27 -22.80
C SER A 66 1.78 15.04 -22.73
N TRP A 67 0.88 14.86 -23.71
CA TRP A 67 0.01 13.70 -23.78
C TRP A 67 0.79 12.39 -24.03
N ALA A 68 1.70 12.40 -25.01
CA ALA A 68 2.57 11.27 -25.32
C ALA A 68 3.46 10.89 -24.13
N TRP A 69 4.06 11.88 -23.45
CA TRP A 69 4.88 11.66 -22.25
C TRP A 69 4.07 11.02 -21.11
N LYS A 70 2.85 11.49 -20.85
CA LYS A 70 1.96 10.90 -19.83
C LYS A 70 1.64 9.44 -20.12
N LYS A 71 1.38 9.10 -21.40
CA LYS A 71 1.11 7.72 -21.83
C LYS A 71 2.36 6.83 -21.73
N PHE A 72 3.53 7.35 -22.11
CA PHE A 72 4.81 6.65 -21.96
C PHE A 72 5.13 6.38 -20.48
N MET A 73 5.01 7.37 -19.60
CA MET A 73 5.23 7.20 -18.16
C MET A 73 4.28 6.17 -17.56
N SER A 74 3.01 6.17 -17.96
CA SER A 74 2.06 5.15 -17.54
C SER A 74 2.46 3.74 -18.01
N GLY A 75 2.94 3.60 -19.25
CA GLY A 75 3.45 2.33 -19.77
C GLY A 75 4.71 1.85 -19.05
N CYS A 76 5.65 2.76 -18.78
CA CYS A 76 6.85 2.48 -18.01
C CYS A 76 6.52 2.03 -16.58
N VAL A 77 5.57 2.67 -15.89
CA VAL A 77 5.17 2.29 -14.53
C VAL A 77 4.60 0.87 -14.50
N ILE A 78 3.84 0.46 -15.52
CA ILE A 78 3.30 -0.90 -15.63
C ILE A 78 4.38 -1.93 -15.97
N LEU A 79 5.35 -1.56 -16.82
CA LEU A 79 6.45 -2.45 -17.23
C LEU A 79 7.54 -2.57 -16.16
N LEU A 80 7.72 -1.53 -15.34
CA LEU A 80 8.73 -1.44 -14.27
C LEU A 80 8.77 -2.69 -13.36
N PRO A 81 7.65 -3.21 -12.81
CA PRO A 81 7.70 -4.42 -12.00
C PRO A 81 8.23 -5.64 -12.77
N ILE A 82 7.87 -5.80 -14.04
CA ILE A 82 8.34 -6.92 -14.89
C ILE A 82 9.83 -6.75 -15.23
N ALA A 83 10.25 -5.54 -15.55
CA ALA A 83 11.65 -5.23 -15.83
C ALA A 83 12.53 -5.47 -14.59
N ILE A 84 12.06 -5.06 -13.41
CA ILE A 84 12.77 -5.27 -12.14
C ILE A 84 12.89 -6.75 -11.82
N THR A 85 11.82 -7.54 -11.97
CA THR A 85 11.89 -8.98 -11.70
C THR A 85 12.83 -9.69 -12.66
N PHE A 86 12.78 -9.38 -13.95
CA PHE A 86 13.69 -9.95 -14.95
C PHE A 86 15.14 -9.55 -14.67
N TYR A 87 15.40 -8.26 -14.41
CA TYR A 87 16.72 -7.75 -14.07
C TYR A 87 17.28 -8.42 -12.81
N THR A 88 16.48 -8.52 -11.76
CA THR A 88 16.89 -9.12 -10.47
C THR A 88 17.20 -10.60 -10.65
N THR A 89 16.36 -11.33 -11.39
CA THR A 89 16.56 -12.76 -11.68
C THR A 89 17.82 -12.97 -12.50
N TRP A 90 18.00 -12.19 -13.57
CA TRP A 90 19.18 -12.27 -14.42
C TRP A 90 20.47 -11.94 -13.66
N TRP A 91 20.45 -10.86 -12.86
CA TRP A 91 21.56 -10.47 -12.00
C TRP A 91 21.91 -11.57 -11.00
N PHE A 92 20.90 -12.17 -10.36
CA PHE A 92 21.11 -13.25 -9.40
C PHE A 92 21.75 -14.49 -10.03
N ILE A 93 21.24 -14.95 -11.19
CA ILE A 93 21.82 -16.09 -11.91
C ILE A 93 23.27 -15.79 -12.27
N ARG A 94 23.57 -14.59 -12.77
CA ARG A 94 24.95 -14.18 -13.10
C ARG A 94 25.87 -14.14 -11.87
N PHE A 95 25.34 -13.69 -10.72
CA PHE A 95 26.07 -13.68 -9.47
C PHE A 95 26.44 -15.09 -9.00
N VAL A 96 25.47 -16.01 -9.00
CA VAL A 96 25.69 -17.42 -8.65
C VAL A 96 26.64 -18.08 -9.66
N ASP A 97 26.42 -17.86 -10.95
CA ASP A 97 27.32 -18.35 -12.01
C ASP A 97 28.75 -17.88 -11.81
N GLY A 98 28.95 -16.60 -11.44
CA GLY A 98 30.27 -16.06 -11.14
C GLY A 98 30.91 -16.72 -9.92
N PHE A 99 30.15 -16.92 -8.85
CA PHE A 99 30.63 -17.56 -7.62
C PHE A 99 31.04 -19.03 -7.85
N PHE A 100 30.28 -19.76 -8.67
CA PHE A 100 30.53 -21.17 -8.98
C PHE A 100 31.33 -21.40 -10.28
N SER A 101 31.63 -20.34 -11.04
CA SER A 101 32.45 -20.36 -12.26
C SER A 101 33.73 -21.22 -12.14
N PRO A 102 34.56 -21.08 -11.09
CA PRO A 102 35.77 -21.89 -10.95
C PRO A 102 35.48 -23.39 -10.79
N ILE A 103 34.33 -23.75 -10.21
CA ILE A 103 33.91 -25.14 -10.00
C ILE A 103 33.45 -25.76 -11.32
N TYR A 104 32.71 -25.01 -12.16
CA TYR A 104 32.26 -25.50 -13.47
C TYR A 104 33.42 -25.76 -14.43
N VAL A 105 34.43 -24.89 -14.42
CA VAL A 105 35.65 -25.05 -15.24
C VAL A 105 36.42 -26.30 -14.82
N HIS A 106 36.46 -26.62 -13.52
CA HIS A 106 37.10 -27.84 -13.03
C HIS A 106 36.31 -29.12 -13.37
N LEU A 107 34.98 -29.04 -13.44
CA LEU A 107 34.10 -30.16 -13.80
C LEU A 107 33.91 -30.33 -15.32
N GLY A 108 34.33 -29.37 -16.15
CA GLY A 108 34.24 -29.45 -17.62
C GLY A 108 32.82 -29.35 -18.18
N ILE A 109 31.85 -28.84 -17.42
CA ILE A 109 30.44 -28.79 -17.82
C ILE A 109 30.10 -27.41 -18.39
N HIS A 110 29.93 -27.34 -19.72
CA HIS A 110 29.41 -26.17 -20.42
C HIS A 110 28.02 -26.46 -20.99
N LEU A 111 27.02 -26.67 -20.12
CA LEU A 111 25.62 -26.78 -20.55
C LEU A 111 24.90 -25.43 -20.40
N PHE A 112 24.19 -25.03 -21.45
CA PHE A 112 23.26 -23.90 -21.41
C PHE A 112 22.14 -24.21 -20.40
N GLY A 113 21.99 -23.36 -19.37
CA GLY A 113 21.00 -23.55 -18.30
C GLY A 113 21.56 -24.09 -16.97
N LEU A 114 22.85 -24.45 -16.89
CA LEU A 114 23.48 -24.90 -15.65
C LEU A 114 23.33 -23.87 -14.51
N GLY A 115 23.47 -22.59 -14.83
CA GLY A 115 23.33 -21.49 -13.88
C GLY A 115 21.98 -21.38 -13.20
N PHE A 116 20.91 -21.78 -13.90
CA PHE A 116 19.58 -21.81 -13.33
C PHE A 116 19.43 -22.94 -12.31
N VAL A 117 19.89 -24.14 -12.67
CA VAL A 117 19.85 -25.33 -11.79
C VAL A 117 20.70 -25.10 -10.55
N THR A 118 21.89 -24.53 -10.70
CA THR A 118 22.81 -24.29 -9.59
C THR A 118 22.32 -23.16 -8.70
N SER A 119 21.67 -22.14 -9.25
CA SER A 119 20.97 -21.11 -8.48
C SER A 119 19.87 -21.71 -7.60
N ILE A 120 19.05 -22.61 -8.13
CA ILE A 120 18.01 -23.30 -7.36
C ILE A 120 18.63 -24.14 -6.23
N THR A 121 19.63 -24.96 -6.56
CA THR A 121 20.35 -25.78 -5.57
C THR A 121 21.01 -24.92 -4.50
N PHE A 122 21.61 -23.78 -4.88
CA PHE A 122 22.23 -22.84 -3.94
C PHE A 122 21.21 -22.22 -3.00
N ILE A 123 20.08 -21.73 -3.53
CA ILE A 123 18.98 -21.18 -2.70
C ILE A 123 18.50 -22.25 -1.71
N PHE A 124 18.31 -23.49 -2.17
CA PHE A 124 17.90 -24.60 -1.32
C PHE A 124 18.92 -24.86 -0.20
N LEU A 125 20.21 -24.91 -0.52
CA LEU A 125 21.29 -25.15 0.44
C LEU A 125 21.37 -24.04 1.48
N VAL A 126 21.27 -22.77 1.05
CA VAL A 126 21.20 -21.61 1.94
C VAL A 126 19.97 -21.70 2.84
N GLY A 127 18.81 -22.11 2.31
CA GLY A 127 17.60 -22.33 3.09
C GLY A 127 17.79 -23.37 4.20
N VAL A 128 18.37 -24.52 3.87
CA VAL A 128 18.70 -25.57 4.85
C VAL A 128 19.68 -25.06 5.89
N PHE A 129 20.73 -24.33 5.46
CA PHE A 129 21.72 -23.74 6.37
C PHE A 129 21.09 -22.72 7.33
N MET A 130 20.20 -21.85 6.82
CA MET A 130 19.49 -20.85 7.62
C MET A 130 18.52 -21.46 8.63
N SER A 131 17.97 -22.65 8.34
CA SER A 131 17.11 -23.41 9.26
C SER A 131 17.90 -24.08 10.39
N SER A 132 19.21 -24.24 10.23
CA SER A 132 20.07 -24.80 11.27
C SER A 132 20.34 -23.79 12.40
N TRP A 133 20.68 -24.29 13.59
CA TRP A 133 21.03 -23.47 14.76
C TRP A 133 22.14 -22.46 14.45
N LEU A 134 23.10 -22.84 13.61
CA LEU A 134 24.20 -21.97 13.21
C LEU A 134 23.73 -20.80 12.33
N GLY A 135 22.78 -21.06 11.42
CA GLY A 135 22.14 -20.04 10.61
C GLY A 135 21.32 -19.07 11.46
N ALA A 136 20.52 -19.60 12.39
CA ALA A 136 19.75 -18.79 13.33
C ALA A 136 20.65 -17.89 14.20
N SER A 137 21.79 -18.41 14.66
CA SER A 137 22.77 -17.66 15.46
C SER A 137 23.45 -16.55 14.63
N LEU A 138 23.85 -16.84 13.38
CA LEU A 138 24.46 -15.85 12.48
C LEU A 138 23.48 -14.74 12.10
N LEU A 139 22.23 -15.07 11.82
CA LEU A 139 21.16 -14.09 11.57
C LEU A 139 20.93 -13.20 12.79
N GLY A 140 20.87 -13.79 13.99
CA GLY A 140 20.73 -13.04 15.23
C GLY A 140 21.87 -12.05 15.47
N LEU A 141 23.11 -12.46 15.16
CA LEU A 141 24.29 -11.59 15.26
C LEU A 141 24.24 -10.46 14.21
N GLY A 142 23.89 -10.77 12.96
CA GLY A 142 23.71 -9.75 11.91
C GLY A 142 22.64 -8.72 12.27
N GLU A 143 21.53 -9.17 12.83
CA GLU A 143 20.47 -8.28 13.34
C GLU A 143 20.96 -7.36 14.45
N PHE A 144 21.81 -7.86 15.35
CA PHE A 144 22.40 -7.04 16.40
C PHE A 144 23.24 -5.89 15.80
N PHE A 145 24.06 -6.18 14.78
CA PHE A 145 24.82 -5.15 14.07
C PHE A 145 23.92 -4.13 13.37
N ILE A 146 22.89 -4.58 12.65
CA ILE A 146 21.95 -3.70 11.93
C ILE A 146 21.19 -2.78 12.91
N LYS A 147 20.76 -3.31 14.05
CA LYS A 147 20.04 -2.55 15.09
C LYS A 147 20.91 -1.47 15.74
N ARG A 148 22.24 -1.59 15.67
CA ARG A 148 23.20 -0.58 16.17
C ARG A 148 23.26 0.65 15.27
N MET A 149 22.83 0.56 14.01
CA MET A 149 22.87 1.67 13.05
C MET A 149 21.55 2.47 13.09
N PRO A 150 21.56 3.77 13.46
CA PRO A 150 20.35 4.53 13.78
C PRO A 150 19.39 4.71 12.59
N LEU A 151 19.88 4.76 11.35
CA LEU A 151 19.03 4.87 10.16
C LEU A 151 18.58 3.51 9.62
N VAL A 152 19.51 2.55 9.51
CA VAL A 152 19.26 1.23 8.90
C VAL A 152 18.29 0.40 9.74
N ARG A 153 18.29 0.56 11.08
CA ARG A 153 17.37 -0.17 11.96
C ARG A 153 15.90 0.07 11.62
N HIS A 154 15.52 1.29 11.25
CA HIS A 154 14.11 1.63 10.99
C HIS A 154 13.61 0.95 9.72
N ILE A 155 14.42 0.95 8.67
CA ILE A 155 14.12 0.30 7.40
C ILE A 155 14.08 -1.22 7.57
N TYR A 156 15.09 -1.80 8.22
CA TYR A 156 15.16 -3.24 8.48
C TYR A 156 13.97 -3.73 9.32
N SER A 157 13.61 -2.99 10.39
CA SER A 157 12.45 -3.33 11.22
C SER A 157 11.14 -3.26 10.45
N ALA A 158 10.94 -2.26 9.60
CA ALA A 158 9.74 -2.16 8.76
C ALA A 158 9.66 -3.33 7.76
N SER A 159 10.76 -3.65 7.07
CA SER A 159 10.82 -4.79 6.15
C SER A 159 10.55 -6.11 6.86
N LYS A 160 11.16 -6.33 8.04
CA LYS A 160 10.97 -7.55 8.83
C LYS A 160 9.52 -7.70 9.31
N GLN A 161 8.84 -6.61 9.67
CA GLN A 161 7.42 -6.66 10.04
C GLN A 161 6.54 -7.10 8.87
N ILE A 162 6.76 -6.56 7.67
CA ILE A 162 6.03 -6.96 6.47
C ILE A 162 6.29 -8.43 6.15
N SER A 163 7.55 -8.87 6.19
CA SER A 163 7.91 -10.29 5.97
C SER A 163 7.29 -11.21 7.03
N ALA A 164 7.24 -10.78 8.30
CA ALA A 164 6.63 -11.56 9.38
C ALA A 164 5.11 -11.68 9.22
N ALA A 165 4.43 -10.62 8.76
CA ALA A 165 2.99 -10.64 8.49
C ALA A 165 2.61 -11.58 7.35
N ILE A 166 3.49 -11.74 6.35
CA ILE A 166 3.27 -12.64 5.21
C ILE A 166 3.65 -14.09 5.56
N SER A 167 4.43 -14.30 6.63
CA SER A 167 4.87 -15.64 7.02
C SER A 167 3.68 -16.51 7.44
N PRO A 168 3.43 -17.65 6.77
CA PRO A 168 2.32 -18.55 7.12
C PRO A 168 2.37 -19.06 8.56
N ASP A 169 3.56 -19.10 9.15
CA ASP A 169 3.81 -19.63 10.49
C ASP A 169 3.23 -18.72 11.59
N GLN A 170 3.12 -17.40 11.35
CA GLN A 170 2.50 -16.46 12.29
C GLN A 170 0.97 -16.53 12.26
N SER A 171 0.35 -16.54 11.07
CA SER A 171 -1.11 -16.62 10.93
C SER A 171 -1.66 -18.00 11.29
N SER A 172 -0.92 -19.07 10.98
CA SER A 172 -1.28 -20.46 11.32
C SER A 172 -1.10 -20.77 12.80
N ARG A 173 -0.10 -20.17 13.48
CA ARG A 173 0.03 -20.31 14.94
C ARG A 173 -0.94 -19.44 15.74
N ALA A 174 -1.34 -18.29 15.20
CA ALA A 174 -2.26 -17.38 15.87
C ALA A 174 -3.72 -17.87 15.83
N PHE A 175 -4.11 -18.67 14.82
CA PHE A 175 -5.45 -19.24 14.69
C PHE A 175 -5.34 -20.73 14.35
N LYS A 176 -5.33 -21.57 15.38
CA LYS A 176 -5.09 -23.02 15.25
C LYS A 176 -6.25 -23.76 14.59
N GLU A 177 -7.48 -23.30 14.82
CA GLU A 177 -8.70 -24.02 14.46
C GLU A 177 -9.89 -23.05 14.35
N VAL A 178 -10.75 -23.23 13.35
CA VAL A 178 -12.04 -22.52 13.27
C VAL A 178 -13.02 -23.25 14.14
N VAL A 179 -13.84 -22.51 14.87
CA VAL A 179 -14.84 -23.07 15.77
C VAL A 179 -16.14 -22.29 15.72
N ILE A 180 -17.23 -22.96 16.03
CA ILE A 180 -18.55 -22.36 16.20
C ILE A 180 -18.89 -22.40 17.69
N ILE A 181 -19.25 -21.24 18.23
CA ILE A 181 -19.65 -21.08 19.63
C ILE A 181 -21.12 -20.64 19.72
N ARG A 182 -21.77 -21.00 20.82
CA ARG A 182 -23.13 -20.52 21.11
C ARG A 182 -23.04 -19.06 21.59
N HIS A 183 -23.71 -18.16 20.88
CA HIS A 183 -23.81 -16.75 21.26
C HIS A 183 -24.80 -16.61 22.44
N PRO A 184 -24.69 -15.61 23.33
CA PRO A 184 -25.56 -15.45 24.52
C PRO A 184 -27.07 -15.48 24.26
N ARG A 185 -27.52 -15.25 23.02
CA ARG A 185 -28.92 -15.43 22.63
C ARG A 185 -29.17 -16.84 22.09
N ILE A 186 -30.25 -17.45 22.58
CA ILE A 186 -30.66 -18.79 22.19
C ILE A 186 -30.95 -18.82 20.68
N GLY A 187 -30.28 -19.72 19.96
CA GLY A 187 -30.41 -19.88 18.51
C GLY A 187 -29.40 -19.10 17.68
N GLU A 188 -28.56 -18.26 18.30
CA GLU A 188 -27.47 -17.56 17.61
C GLU A 188 -26.15 -18.33 17.80
N TYR A 189 -25.40 -18.47 16.70
CA TYR A 189 -24.08 -19.09 16.69
C TYR A 189 -23.08 -18.07 16.14
N ALA A 190 -21.88 -18.05 16.72
CA ALA A 190 -20.80 -17.19 16.27
C ALA A 190 -19.63 -18.05 15.77
N LEU A 191 -19.04 -17.63 14.65
CA LEU A 191 -17.75 -18.17 14.20
C LEU A 191 -16.64 -17.53 15.03
N GLY A 192 -15.76 -18.37 15.54
CA GLY A 192 -14.59 -17.97 16.29
C GLY A 192 -13.37 -18.77 15.88
N PHE A 193 -12.21 -18.37 16.38
CA PHE A 193 -10.94 -18.98 16.08
C PHE A 193 -10.21 -19.31 17.38
N ILE A 194 -9.75 -20.55 17.53
CA ILE A 194 -8.91 -20.92 18.67
C ILE A 194 -7.54 -20.28 18.48
N THR A 195 -7.19 -19.37 19.39
CA THR A 195 -5.91 -18.66 19.37
C THR A 195 -4.86 -19.33 20.25
N SER A 196 -5.28 -19.82 21.41
CA SER A 196 -4.42 -20.53 22.36
C SER A 196 -5.23 -21.48 23.24
N THR A 197 -4.54 -22.41 23.89
CA THR A 197 -5.10 -23.31 24.91
C THR A 197 -4.42 -23.01 26.23
N VAL A 198 -5.21 -22.80 27.29
CA VAL A 198 -4.73 -22.49 28.64
C VAL A 198 -5.22 -23.58 29.58
N ALA A 199 -4.30 -24.27 30.23
CA ALA A 199 -4.63 -25.22 31.31
C ALA A 199 -4.79 -24.46 32.62
N LEU A 200 -6.00 -24.49 33.20
CA LEU A 200 -6.23 -23.93 34.53
C LEU A 200 -5.75 -24.92 35.60
N ARG A 201 -4.57 -24.66 36.16
CA ARG A 201 -4.06 -25.34 37.36
C ARG A 201 -4.15 -24.41 38.56
N GLY A 202 -5.24 -24.52 39.33
CA GLY A 202 -5.49 -23.68 40.51
C GLY A 202 -6.18 -24.43 41.65
N ALA A 203 -5.74 -24.16 42.88
CA ALA A 203 -6.26 -24.73 44.12
C ALA A 203 -7.71 -24.27 44.37
N GLY A 204 -8.68 -25.05 43.89
CA GLY A 204 -10.11 -24.75 44.00
C GLY A 204 -10.95 -25.28 42.84
N VAL A 205 -10.31 -25.64 41.72
CA VAL A 205 -10.99 -26.26 40.58
C VAL A 205 -10.77 -27.77 40.62
N ARG A 206 -11.86 -28.54 40.61
CA ARG A 206 -11.81 -30.01 40.54
C ARG A 206 -11.39 -30.44 39.13
N GLY A 207 -10.10 -30.65 38.93
CA GLY A 207 -9.52 -31.23 37.72
C GLY A 207 -8.72 -30.24 36.87
N ASP A 208 -7.75 -30.77 36.14
CA ASP A 208 -7.01 -30.06 35.08
C ASP A 208 -8.02 -29.81 33.94
N GLN A 209 -8.54 -28.58 33.83
CA GLN A 209 -9.46 -28.22 32.76
C GLN A 209 -8.70 -27.41 31.71
N ASP A 210 -8.57 -28.00 30.52
CA ASP A 210 -8.04 -27.33 29.35
C ASP A 210 -9.11 -26.38 28.78
N LEU A 211 -8.87 -25.08 28.90
CA LEU A 211 -9.71 -24.05 28.29
C LEU A 211 -9.13 -23.63 26.94
N ALA A 212 -9.98 -23.55 25.94
CA ALA A 212 -9.67 -22.94 24.66
C ALA A 212 -9.98 -21.44 24.72
N CYS A 213 -9.05 -20.61 24.25
CA CYS A 213 -9.21 -19.19 24.05
C CYS A 213 -9.75 -18.97 22.64
N VAL A 214 -11.04 -18.65 22.53
CA VAL A 214 -11.76 -18.45 21.28
C VAL A 214 -11.91 -16.96 21.01
N TYR A 215 -11.35 -16.49 19.89
CA TYR A 215 -11.53 -15.14 19.39
C TYR A 215 -12.71 -15.08 18.42
N VAL A 216 -13.68 -14.22 18.70
CA VAL A 216 -14.84 -13.98 17.82
C VAL A 216 -14.66 -12.60 17.17
N PRO A 217 -14.30 -12.53 15.88
CA PRO A 217 -14.14 -11.26 15.20
C PRO A 217 -15.49 -10.55 15.05
N THR A 218 -15.48 -9.23 15.20
CA THR A 218 -16.60 -8.37 14.81
C THR A 218 -16.37 -7.84 13.40
N ASN A 219 -17.29 -7.05 12.85
CA ASN A 219 -17.20 -6.39 11.54
C ASN A 219 -15.89 -5.61 11.29
N ASN A 220 -15.09 -5.34 12.32
CA ASN A 220 -13.74 -4.84 12.18
C ASN A 220 -12.76 -5.93 12.64
N LEU A 221 -11.90 -6.40 11.73
CA LEU A 221 -10.99 -7.54 11.93
C LEU A 221 -10.10 -7.43 13.19
N TYR A 222 -9.85 -6.20 13.66
CA TYR A 222 -9.03 -5.90 14.83
C TYR A 222 -9.82 -5.78 16.15
N LEU A 223 -11.15 -5.85 16.08
CA LEU A 223 -12.06 -5.79 17.24
C LEU A 223 -12.83 -7.11 17.30
N GLY A 224 -12.76 -7.75 18.45
CA GLY A 224 -13.49 -8.99 18.69
C GLY A 224 -13.45 -9.37 20.16
N ASP A 225 -14.39 -10.22 20.54
CA ASP A 225 -14.49 -10.72 21.90
C ASP A 225 -13.63 -11.97 22.07
N ILE A 226 -13.09 -12.16 23.28
CA ILE A 226 -12.32 -13.34 23.64
C ILE A 226 -13.10 -14.12 24.69
N PHE A 227 -13.42 -15.37 24.37
CA PHE A 227 -14.11 -16.30 25.26
C PHE A 227 -13.16 -17.42 25.69
N LEU A 228 -13.15 -17.73 26.98
CA LEU A 228 -12.51 -18.91 27.53
C LEU A 228 -13.57 -19.98 27.74
N MET A 229 -13.46 -21.09 27.02
CA MET A 229 -14.46 -22.14 27.04
C MET A 229 -13.84 -23.52 27.01
N SER A 230 -14.54 -24.48 27.62
CA SER A 230 -14.14 -25.88 27.58
C SER A 230 -14.22 -26.38 26.14
N ARG A 231 -13.28 -27.23 25.74
CA ARG A 231 -13.27 -27.83 24.40
C ARG A 231 -14.54 -28.65 24.10
N ALA A 232 -15.25 -29.11 25.13
CA ALA A 232 -16.51 -29.83 24.99
C ALA A 232 -17.70 -28.93 24.58
N ASP A 233 -17.62 -27.63 24.82
CA ASP A 233 -18.70 -26.67 24.52
C ASP A 233 -18.56 -26.01 23.14
N VAL A 234 -17.54 -26.41 22.40
CA VAL A 234 -17.13 -25.81 21.13
C VAL A 234 -17.42 -26.79 19.98
N ILE A 235 -18.06 -26.30 18.93
CA ILE A 235 -18.37 -27.11 17.74
C ILE A 235 -17.26 -26.86 16.72
N VAL A 236 -16.59 -27.91 16.25
CA VAL A 236 -15.56 -27.81 15.21
C VAL A 236 -16.21 -28.05 13.84
N PRO A 237 -16.36 -27.01 13.00
CA PRO A 237 -16.81 -27.19 11.63
C PRO A 237 -15.71 -27.77 10.74
N ASP A 238 -16.09 -28.45 9.66
CA ASP A 238 -15.17 -28.87 8.59
C ASP A 238 -14.88 -27.68 7.66
N LEU A 239 -14.22 -26.66 8.20
CA LEU A 239 -13.88 -25.41 7.49
C LEU A 239 -12.45 -25.00 7.79
N SER A 240 -11.71 -24.59 6.76
CA SER A 240 -10.37 -24.03 6.95
C SER A 240 -10.43 -22.59 7.45
N VAL A 241 -9.38 -22.16 8.16
CA VAL A 241 -9.23 -20.76 8.64
C VAL A 241 -9.33 -19.76 7.48
N ARG A 242 -8.84 -20.13 6.29
CA ARG A 242 -8.88 -19.26 5.10
C ARG A 242 -10.30 -19.09 4.56
N GLU A 243 -11.11 -20.14 4.60
CA GLU A 243 -12.51 -20.09 4.18
C GLU A 243 -13.37 -19.31 5.16
N ALA A 244 -13.07 -19.37 6.46
CA ALA A 244 -13.82 -18.62 7.48
C ALA A 244 -13.52 -17.10 7.46
N ILE A 245 -12.35 -16.68 6.96
CA ILE A 245 -11.98 -15.26 6.85
C ILE A 245 -12.38 -14.67 5.49
N GLY A 246 -12.48 -15.50 4.44
CA GLY A 246 -12.66 -15.07 3.06
C GLY A 246 -14.11 -14.94 2.57
N ASN A 247 -15.11 -15.12 3.45
CA ASN A 247 -16.54 -15.06 3.13
C ASN A 247 -17.22 -13.87 3.81
#